data_AF-A0A5E4N4V8-F1
#
_entry.id   AF-A0A5E4N4V8-F1
#
_cell.length_a   1.000
_cell.length_b   1.000
_cell.length_c   1.000
_cell.angle_alpha   90.00
_cell.angle_beta   90.00
_cell.angle_gamma   90.00
#
_symmetry.space_group_name_H-M   'P 1'
#
loop_
_entity.id
_entity.type
_entity.pdbx_description
1 polymer ?
#
loop_
_entity_poly.entity_id
_entity_poly.type
_entity_poly.pdbx_seq_one_letter_code
_entity_poly.pdbx_strand_id
1 'polypeptide(L)'
;MEGEVKSKFTIAALFTHVLKQSSLGNKFWTKNKYSSLYWICVSIGSFALGVFLSRDIVFKWYESPVNRFMINKPRHLSENPFPAITICHHDPINSNTMNLASVLGWTRENKTDEEQEALQIGKKWSSLTSDWNPDQGYGHNANVPWRINSTGFWNSVEIVLEQSDSYYGCSSKQGFTVYFHSPADVPDYSHDSIKFSKSTHSFVQITTHVTLTDDSIKSWEPEKRGCYYSNEKRLKYNTIYTYTNCYVECQLNNTESLCGCVPMYRINSSFPVCGPNLHNCQASAASKIFNNF
;
A
#
# COMPACT_ATOMS: atom_id res chain seq x y z
N MET A 1 49.22 -19.11 -43.77
CA MET A 1 48.26 -18.03 -44.07
C MET A 1 47.47 -17.81 -42.80
N GLU A 2 47.96 -16.87 -41.99
CA GLU A 2 47.28 -15.59 -41.69
C GLU A 2 46.34 -15.79 -40.48
N GLY A 3 46.50 -15.19 -39.31
CA GLY A 3 47.36 -14.11 -38.82
C GLY A 3 46.60 -13.52 -37.62
N GLU A 4 47.08 -13.72 -36.39
CA GLU A 4 46.48 -13.13 -35.17
C GLU A 4 46.54 -11.60 -35.24
N VAL A 5 45.40 -10.93 -35.39
CA VAL A 5 45.31 -9.48 -35.21
C VAL A 5 45.18 -9.17 -33.72
N LYS A 6 46.32 -9.11 -33.02
CA LYS A 6 46.41 -8.47 -31.70
C LYS A 6 46.49 -6.96 -31.91
N SER A 7 45.33 -6.32 -31.98
CA SER A 7 45.25 -4.86 -31.91
C SER A 7 45.60 -4.40 -30.49
N LYS A 8 46.88 -4.05 -30.28
CA LYS A 8 47.29 -3.26 -29.12
C LYS A 8 46.77 -1.84 -29.31
N PHE A 9 45.51 -1.61 -28.95
CA PHE A 9 44.96 -0.27 -28.79
C PHE A 9 45.55 0.35 -27.53
N THR A 10 46.73 0.95 -27.67
CA THR A 10 47.35 1.73 -26.60
C THR A 10 46.55 3.03 -26.42
N ILE A 11 46.24 3.42 -25.19
CA ILE A 11 45.49 4.66 -24.86
C ILE A 11 46.10 5.89 -25.57
N ALA A 12 47.43 5.90 -25.76
CA ALA A 12 48.16 6.92 -26.51
C ALA A 12 47.71 7.06 -27.99
N ALA A 13 47.41 5.94 -28.67
CA ALA A 13 46.98 5.94 -30.07
C ALA A 13 45.56 6.49 -30.23
N LEU A 14 44.67 6.16 -29.28
CA LEU A 14 43.31 6.72 -29.22
C LEU A 14 43.35 8.22 -28.95
N PHE A 15 44.24 8.67 -28.06
CA PHE A 15 44.49 10.08 -27.76
C PHE A 15 44.98 10.85 -29.00
N THR A 16 45.96 10.31 -29.74
CA THR A 16 46.45 10.96 -30.97
C THR A 16 45.39 11.02 -32.07
N HIS A 17 44.48 10.06 -32.14
CA HIS A 17 43.44 10.06 -33.16
C HIS A 17 42.32 11.06 -32.84
N VAL A 18 41.92 11.18 -31.56
CA VAL A 18 40.93 12.17 -31.09
C VAL A 18 41.46 13.60 -31.19
N LEU A 19 42.75 13.82 -30.96
CA LEU A 19 43.39 15.14 -31.09
C LEU A 19 43.58 15.60 -32.54
N LYS A 20 43.66 14.66 -33.50
CA LYS A 20 43.83 14.98 -34.93
C LYS A 20 42.52 15.33 -35.64
N GLN A 21 41.38 14.91 -35.08
CA GLN A 21 40.05 15.09 -35.68
C GLN A 21 39.22 16.22 -35.05
N SER A 22 39.55 16.65 -33.83
CA SER A 22 38.87 17.76 -33.17
C SER A 22 39.50 19.10 -33.58
N SER A 23 38.68 20.17 -33.67
CA SER A 23 39.11 21.55 -33.98
C SER A 23 40.15 22.16 -33.00
N LEU A 24 40.65 21.36 -32.06
CA LEU A 24 41.62 21.67 -31.02
C LEU A 24 43.09 21.49 -31.46
N GLY A 25 43.32 20.86 -32.63
CA GLY A 25 44.63 20.37 -33.07
C GLY A 25 45.77 21.40 -33.17
N ASN A 26 45.47 22.71 -33.24
CA ASN A 26 46.50 23.74 -33.41
C ASN A 26 46.47 24.88 -32.36
N LYS A 27 45.59 24.82 -31.35
CA LYS A 27 45.40 25.96 -30.40
C LYS A 27 45.93 25.72 -28.99
N PHE A 28 46.11 24.47 -28.59
CA PHE A 28 46.44 24.09 -27.20
C PHE A 28 47.81 23.43 -27.01
N TRP A 29 48.41 22.90 -28.09
CA TRP A 29 49.65 22.13 -28.03
C TRP A 29 50.83 22.95 -28.51
N THR A 30 51.52 23.62 -27.57
CA THR A 30 52.71 24.43 -27.85
C THR A 30 53.99 23.60 -27.67
N LYS A 31 55.12 24.01 -28.28
CA LYS A 31 56.44 23.34 -28.13
C LYS A 31 56.93 23.27 -26.66
N ASN A 32 56.30 24.00 -25.73
CA ASN A 32 56.66 24.01 -24.32
C ASN A 32 56.01 22.83 -23.57
N LYS A 33 56.83 21.95 -23.00
CA LYS A 33 56.41 20.75 -22.28
C LYS A 33 55.46 21.04 -21.11
N TYR A 34 55.69 22.14 -20.38
CA TYR A 34 54.87 22.51 -19.22
C TYR A 34 53.46 22.96 -19.62
N SER A 35 53.34 23.70 -20.72
CA SER A 35 52.04 24.14 -21.25
C SER A 35 51.21 22.96 -21.76
N SER A 36 51.85 21.98 -22.42
CA SER A 36 51.18 20.76 -22.86
C SER A 36 50.71 19.88 -21.68
N LEU A 37 51.51 19.75 -20.61
CA LEU A 37 51.12 19.04 -19.38
C LEU A 37 49.91 19.67 -18.67
N TYR A 38 49.87 21.01 -18.58
CA TYR A 38 48.75 21.73 -17.99
C TYR A 38 47.42 21.40 -18.70
N TRP A 39 47.39 21.48 -20.04
CA TRP A 39 46.17 21.18 -20.80
C TRP A 39 45.77 19.71 -20.74
N ILE A 40 46.73 18.78 -20.66
CA ILE A 40 46.44 17.35 -20.39
C ILE A 40 45.73 17.19 -19.05
N CYS A 41 46.25 17.78 -17.98
CA CYS A 41 45.63 17.69 -16.65
C CYS A 41 44.23 18.30 -16.63
N VAL A 42 44.03 19.44 -17.29
CA VAL A 42 42.72 20.08 -17.43
C VAL A 42 41.74 19.21 -18.21
N SER A 43 42.16 18.58 -19.31
CA SER A 43 41.32 17.67 -20.07
C SER A 43 40.94 16.41 -19.30
N ILE A 44 41.89 15.80 -18.57
CA ILE A 44 41.63 14.63 -17.72
C ILE A 44 40.68 15.01 -16.58
N GLY A 45 40.91 16.13 -15.90
CA GLY A 45 40.03 16.62 -14.83
C GLY A 45 38.63 16.92 -15.33
N SER A 46 38.50 17.54 -16.51
CA SER A 46 37.21 17.79 -17.16
C SER A 46 36.48 16.50 -17.53
N PHE A 47 37.18 15.51 -18.09
CA PHE A 47 36.60 14.20 -18.41
C PHE A 47 36.17 13.46 -17.15
N ALA A 48 37.00 13.44 -16.10
CA ALA A 48 36.67 12.80 -14.82
C ALA A 48 35.44 13.44 -14.17
N LEU A 49 35.33 14.77 -14.19
CA LEU A 49 34.16 15.49 -13.72
C LEU A 49 32.92 15.18 -14.58
N GLY A 50 33.07 15.10 -15.91
CA GLY A 50 31.99 14.71 -16.82
C GLY A 50 31.48 13.29 -16.55
N VAL A 51 32.37 12.33 -16.31
CA VAL A 51 32.01 10.96 -15.93
C VAL A 51 31.32 10.96 -14.56
N PHE A 52 31.82 11.71 -13.59
CA PHE A 52 31.21 11.83 -12.27
C PHE A 52 29.78 12.39 -12.34
N LEU A 53 29.57 13.50 -13.04
CA LEU A 53 28.26 14.14 -13.19
C LEU A 53 27.29 13.28 -14.02
N SER A 54 27.78 12.57 -15.03
CA SER A 54 26.94 11.66 -15.83
C SER A 54 26.55 10.40 -15.06
N ARG A 55 27.42 9.89 -14.17
CA ARG A 55 27.10 8.75 -13.30
C ARG A 55 25.83 9.00 -12.49
N ASP A 56 25.69 10.15 -11.85
CA ASP A 56 24.53 10.45 -10.99
C ASP A 56 23.22 10.52 -11.81
N ILE A 57 23.29 11.10 -13.01
CA ILE A 57 22.14 11.16 -13.94
C ILE A 57 21.74 9.75 -14.39
N VAL A 58 22.73 8.93 -14.77
CA VAL A 58 22.49 7.54 -15.20
C VAL A 58 21.91 6.72 -14.06
N PHE A 59 22.45 6.85 -12.85
CA PHE A 59 21.95 6.14 -11.67
C PHE A 59 20.50 6.53 -11.36
N LYS A 60 20.18 7.83 -11.38
CA LYS A 60 18.80 8.31 -11.22
C LYS A 60 17.85 7.79 -12.30
N TRP A 61 18.32 7.68 -13.55
CA TRP A 61 17.52 7.14 -14.65
C TRP A 61 17.19 5.65 -14.45
N TYR A 62 18.13 4.87 -13.89
CA TYR A 62 17.88 3.47 -13.55
C TYR A 62 17.01 3.30 -12.30
N GLU A 63 17.15 4.15 -11.28
CA GLU A 63 16.37 4.04 -10.05
C GLU A 63 14.94 4.58 -10.18
N SER A 64 14.69 5.56 -11.06
CA SER A 64 13.38 6.19 -11.21
C SER A 64 13.12 6.54 -12.67
N PRO A 65 12.84 5.53 -13.52
CA PRO A 65 12.60 5.74 -14.95
C PRO A 65 11.30 6.48 -15.26
N VAL A 66 10.41 6.64 -14.27
CA VAL A 66 9.10 7.31 -14.40
C VAL A 66 9.04 8.56 -13.54
N ASN A 67 8.71 9.69 -14.14
CA ASN A 67 8.37 10.90 -13.40
C ASN A 67 6.96 10.77 -12.81
N ARG A 68 6.84 10.89 -11.48
CA ARG A 68 5.55 10.85 -10.78
C ARG A 68 5.00 12.26 -10.64
N PHE A 69 3.95 12.59 -11.38
CA PHE A 69 3.18 13.83 -11.21
C PHE A 69 1.70 13.48 -11.03
N MET A 70 1.04 14.14 -10.07
CA MET A 70 -0.39 14.00 -9.86
C MET A 70 -1.13 14.99 -10.75
N ILE A 71 -1.94 14.48 -11.68
CA ILE A 71 -2.81 15.30 -12.53
C ILE A 71 -4.23 15.14 -12.00
N ASN A 72 -4.79 16.22 -11.45
CA ASN A 72 -6.17 16.23 -11.00
C ASN A 72 -7.11 16.26 -12.21
N LYS A 73 -7.72 15.12 -12.54
CA LYS A 73 -8.77 15.03 -13.56
C LYS A 73 -10.14 14.94 -12.87
N PRO A 74 -11.14 15.72 -13.30
CA PRO A 74 -12.49 15.58 -12.79
C PRO A 74 -13.02 14.19 -13.18
N ARG A 75 -13.63 13.50 -12.22
CA ARG A 75 -14.22 12.18 -12.40
C ARG A 75 -15.72 12.27 -12.14
N HIS A 76 -16.53 11.54 -12.91
CA HIS A 76 -17.96 11.50 -12.64
C HIS A 76 -18.24 10.82 -11.29
N LEU A 77 -19.22 11.33 -10.55
CA LEU A 77 -19.48 10.90 -9.17
C LEU A 77 -19.84 9.39 -9.09
N SER A 78 -20.58 8.89 -10.08
CA SER A 78 -21.02 7.48 -10.14
C SER A 78 -19.91 6.47 -10.47
N GLU A 79 -18.72 6.95 -10.83
CA GLU A 79 -17.53 6.11 -10.97
C GLU A 79 -16.84 5.85 -9.63
N ASN A 80 -17.13 6.66 -8.61
CA ASN A 80 -16.57 6.49 -7.29
C ASN A 80 -17.44 5.55 -6.46
N PRO A 81 -16.82 4.58 -5.77
CA PRO A 81 -17.55 3.74 -4.84
C PRO A 81 -17.94 4.49 -3.58
N PHE A 82 -19.14 4.20 -3.08
CA PHE A 82 -19.49 4.50 -1.70
C PHE A 82 -18.49 3.77 -0.80
N PRO A 83 -17.88 4.48 0.18
CA PRO A 83 -16.84 3.90 1.01
C PRO A 83 -17.39 2.76 1.86
N ALA A 84 -16.51 1.83 2.24
CA ALA A 84 -16.83 0.90 3.30
C ALA A 84 -16.82 1.65 4.65
N ILE A 85 -17.82 1.37 5.47
CA ILE A 85 -18.00 1.96 6.79
C ILE A 85 -17.88 0.85 7.83
N THR A 86 -16.87 0.95 8.69
CA THR A 86 -16.68 0.03 9.81
C THR A 86 -17.01 0.75 11.11
N ILE A 87 -17.90 0.18 11.91
CA ILE A 87 -18.36 0.78 13.18
C ILE A 87 -17.88 -0.08 14.33
N CYS A 88 -17.13 0.52 15.25
CA CYS A 88 -16.65 -0.11 16.47
C CYS A 88 -17.33 0.50 17.69
N HIS A 89 -17.97 -0.35 18.48
CA HIS A 89 -18.54 0.03 19.76
C HIS A 89 -17.46 0.21 20.83
N HIS A 90 -17.64 1.15 21.76
CA HIS A 90 -16.67 1.38 22.84
C HIS A 90 -16.86 0.50 24.08
N ASP A 91 -18.01 -0.15 24.23
CA ASP A 91 -18.23 -1.00 25.40
C ASP A 91 -17.36 -2.27 25.31
N PRO A 92 -16.74 -2.68 26.42
CA PRO A 92 -15.99 -3.92 26.45
C PRO A 92 -16.92 -5.11 26.30
N ILE A 93 -16.37 -6.18 25.71
CA ILE A 93 -17.07 -7.46 25.59
C ILE A 93 -17.33 -8.01 27.00
N ASN A 94 -18.61 -8.16 27.37
CA ASN A 94 -19.01 -8.75 28.64
C ASN A 94 -18.87 -10.28 28.54
N SER A 95 -18.16 -10.90 29.48
CA SER A 95 -17.96 -12.36 29.52
C SER A 95 -19.27 -13.15 29.64
N ASN A 96 -20.33 -12.53 30.18
CA ASN A 96 -21.66 -13.14 30.30
C ASN A 96 -22.43 -13.12 28.97
N THR A 97 -22.10 -12.22 28.04
CA THR A 97 -22.78 -12.11 26.74
C THR A 97 -21.99 -12.76 25.60
N MET A 98 -20.66 -12.79 25.70
CA MET A 98 -19.80 -13.57 24.81
C MET A 98 -18.72 -14.30 25.60
N ASN A 99 -18.85 -15.62 25.70
CA ASN A 99 -17.79 -16.46 26.22
C ASN A 99 -16.71 -16.61 25.13
N LEU A 100 -15.68 -15.77 25.21
CA LEU A 100 -14.59 -15.75 24.25
C LEU A 100 -13.87 -17.11 24.12
N ALA A 101 -13.74 -17.86 25.22
CA ALA A 101 -13.15 -19.21 25.16
C ALA A 101 -14.02 -20.18 24.37
N SER A 102 -15.35 -20.06 24.45
CA SER A 102 -16.27 -20.83 23.61
C SER A 102 -16.18 -20.41 22.14
N VAL A 103 -16.16 -19.11 21.83
CA VAL A 103 -16.04 -18.58 20.45
C VAL A 103 -14.70 -18.96 19.80
N LEU A 104 -13.61 -18.97 20.57
CA LEU A 104 -12.30 -19.45 20.08
C LEU A 104 -12.24 -20.99 20.01
N GLY A 105 -12.98 -21.69 20.87
CA GLY A 105 -13.17 -23.14 20.84
C GLY A 105 -14.12 -23.65 19.74
N TRP A 106 -14.89 -22.77 19.08
CA TRP A 106 -15.79 -23.06 17.95
C TRP A 106 -15.07 -23.52 16.65
N THR A 107 -13.78 -23.87 16.75
CA THR A 107 -13.00 -24.52 15.67
C THR A 107 -12.95 -26.05 15.80
N ARG A 108 -13.88 -26.69 16.52
CA ARG A 108 -14.05 -28.16 16.44
C ARG A 108 -15.50 -28.56 16.17
N GLU A 109 -15.70 -28.98 14.92
CA GLU A 109 -16.69 -29.91 14.35
C GLU A 109 -18.19 -29.73 14.72
N ASN A 110 -19.02 -29.69 13.67
CA ASN A 110 -20.49 -29.67 13.67
C ASN A 110 -21.15 -28.46 14.37
N LYS A 111 -21.15 -27.32 13.67
CA LYS A 111 -21.97 -26.16 14.03
C LYS A 111 -23.43 -26.36 13.61
N THR A 112 -24.37 -25.87 14.41
CA THR A 112 -25.79 -25.76 14.02
C THR A 112 -26.00 -24.57 13.08
N ASP A 113 -27.11 -24.54 12.35
CA ASP A 113 -27.44 -23.47 11.41
C ASP A 113 -27.52 -22.09 12.10
N GLU A 114 -28.01 -22.05 13.35
CA GLU A 114 -28.11 -20.84 14.18
C GLU A 114 -26.72 -20.29 14.59
N GLU A 115 -25.75 -21.16 14.85
CA GLU A 115 -24.38 -20.77 15.17
C GLU A 115 -23.63 -20.24 13.95
N GLN A 116 -23.94 -20.73 12.75
CA GLN A 116 -23.45 -20.15 11.50
C GLN A 116 -24.05 -18.78 11.26
N GLU A 117 -25.32 -18.58 11.59
CA GLU A 117 -26.04 -17.32 11.43
C GLU A 117 -25.54 -16.24 12.41
N ALA A 118 -25.20 -16.62 13.65
CA ALA A 118 -24.58 -15.72 14.63
C ALA A 118 -23.15 -15.28 14.26
N LEU A 119 -22.40 -16.08 13.49
CA LEU A 119 -21.11 -15.67 12.90
C LEU A 119 -21.29 -14.85 11.62
N GLN A 120 -22.46 -14.93 10.98
CA GLN A 120 -22.86 -14.16 9.80
C GLN A 120 -23.87 -13.07 10.18
N ILE A 121 -23.53 -12.21 11.15
CA ILE A 121 -24.35 -11.04 11.53
C ILE A 121 -24.53 -10.06 10.34
N GLY A 122 -23.88 -10.28 9.20
CA GLY A 122 -24.34 -9.74 7.92
C GLY A 122 -25.24 -10.76 7.25
N LYS A 123 -26.53 -10.44 7.07
CA LYS A 123 -27.44 -11.18 6.16
C LYS A 123 -26.63 -11.58 4.93
N LYS A 124 -26.61 -12.85 4.53
CA LYS A 124 -26.04 -13.18 3.23
C LYS A 124 -26.92 -12.53 2.18
N TRP A 125 -26.50 -11.38 1.63
CA TRP A 125 -27.17 -10.73 0.50
C TRP A 125 -26.97 -11.62 -0.73
N SER A 126 -27.75 -12.71 -0.79
CA SER A 126 -27.64 -13.80 -1.76
C SER A 126 -27.92 -13.39 -3.21
N SER A 127 -28.21 -12.10 -3.45
CA SER A 127 -28.49 -11.53 -4.77
C SER A 127 -27.53 -10.41 -5.19
N LEU A 128 -26.45 -10.12 -4.45
CA LEU A 128 -25.50 -9.07 -4.84
C LEU A 128 -24.34 -9.65 -5.65
N THR A 129 -24.15 -9.12 -6.86
CA THR A 129 -22.99 -9.39 -7.70
C THR A 129 -22.00 -8.23 -7.62
N SER A 130 -20.71 -8.54 -7.61
CA SER A 130 -19.63 -7.56 -7.61
C SER A 130 -18.54 -8.00 -8.57
N ASP A 131 -18.37 -7.23 -9.63
CA ASP A 131 -17.21 -7.27 -10.54
C ASP A 131 -16.36 -6.00 -10.39
N TRP A 132 -16.57 -5.24 -9.31
CA TRP A 132 -15.84 -4.01 -9.04
C TRP A 132 -14.42 -4.29 -8.53
N ASN A 133 -13.45 -3.50 -9.00
CA ASN A 133 -12.08 -3.50 -8.47
C ASN A 133 -11.49 -2.08 -8.43
N PRO A 134 -10.50 -1.81 -7.56
CA PRO A 134 -9.98 -0.46 -7.37
C PRO A 134 -9.28 0.14 -8.60
N ASP A 135 -8.77 -0.70 -9.51
CA ASP A 135 -7.98 -0.23 -10.67
C ASP A 135 -8.84 0.06 -11.91
N GLN A 136 -9.84 -0.77 -12.18
CA GLN A 136 -10.73 -0.68 -13.34
C GLN A 136 -12.10 -0.09 -12.99
N GLY A 137 -12.42 0.04 -11.70
CA GLY A 137 -13.72 0.49 -11.24
C GLY A 137 -14.79 -0.58 -11.40
N TYR A 138 -15.98 -0.16 -11.82
CA TYR A 138 -17.13 -1.05 -11.93
C TYR A 138 -17.17 -1.78 -13.27
N GLY A 139 -17.41 -3.10 -13.24
CA GLY A 139 -17.76 -3.83 -14.44
C GLY A 139 -19.24 -3.68 -14.79
N HIS A 140 -19.72 -4.58 -15.67
CA HIS A 140 -21.06 -4.52 -16.23
C HIS A 140 -22.15 -4.87 -15.23
N ASN A 141 -21.87 -5.76 -14.27
CA ASN A 141 -22.87 -6.33 -13.35
C ASN A 141 -22.46 -6.15 -11.87
N ALA A 142 -21.92 -4.99 -11.50
CA ALA A 142 -21.67 -4.64 -10.09
C ALA A 142 -22.85 -3.89 -9.46
N ASN A 143 -23.45 -4.53 -8.46
CA ASN A 143 -24.40 -3.90 -7.53
C ASN A 143 -23.71 -3.35 -6.28
N VAL A 144 -22.53 -3.89 -5.95
CA VAL A 144 -21.69 -3.44 -4.85
C VAL A 144 -20.24 -3.24 -5.28
N PRO A 145 -19.52 -2.27 -4.68
CA PRO A 145 -19.99 -1.26 -3.73
C PRO A 145 -21.05 -0.33 -4.34
N TRP A 146 -21.83 0.39 -3.52
CA TRP A 146 -22.88 1.27 -4.06
C TRP A 146 -22.26 2.45 -4.81
N ARG A 147 -22.90 2.87 -5.90
CA ARG A 147 -22.49 4.06 -6.67
C ARG A 147 -23.06 5.32 -6.04
N ILE A 148 -22.26 6.38 -6.02
CA ILE A 148 -22.72 7.69 -5.57
C ILE A 148 -23.28 8.44 -6.78
N ASN A 149 -24.59 8.63 -6.86
CA ASN A 149 -25.22 9.32 -8.00
C ASN A 149 -25.38 10.83 -7.76
N SER A 150 -25.41 11.28 -6.51
CA SER A 150 -25.56 12.70 -6.15
C SER A 150 -24.97 12.95 -4.76
N THR A 151 -24.55 14.19 -4.51
CA THR A 151 -24.08 14.68 -3.20
C THR A 151 -25.19 15.29 -2.35
N GLY A 152 -26.43 15.29 -2.85
CA GLY A 152 -27.58 15.83 -2.10
C GLY A 152 -27.90 14.99 -0.87
N PHE A 153 -28.44 15.64 0.17
CA PHE A 153 -28.83 15.02 1.44
C PHE A 153 -29.65 13.73 1.30
N TRP A 154 -30.56 13.68 0.33
CA TRP A 154 -31.41 12.52 0.03
C TRP A 154 -30.66 11.26 -0.45
N ASN A 155 -29.38 11.39 -0.82
CA ASN A 155 -28.52 10.29 -1.24
C ASN A 155 -27.49 9.94 -0.14
N SER A 156 -27.80 10.27 1.12
CA SER A 156 -27.00 9.88 2.28
C SER A 156 -27.49 8.56 2.88
N VAL A 157 -26.60 7.91 3.64
CA VAL A 157 -26.95 6.75 4.46
C VAL A 157 -27.12 7.23 5.89
N GLU A 158 -28.30 7.00 6.46
CA GLU A 158 -28.58 7.25 7.86
C GLU A 158 -28.43 5.94 8.65
N ILE A 159 -27.63 5.97 9.72
CA ILE A 159 -27.39 4.83 10.59
C ILE A 159 -27.75 5.26 12.01
N VAL A 160 -28.74 4.59 12.59
CA VAL A 160 -29.12 4.78 14.00
C VAL A 160 -28.47 3.68 14.82
N LEU A 161 -27.62 4.09 15.76
CA LEU A 161 -26.87 3.18 16.63
C LEU A 161 -27.35 3.33 18.07
N GLU A 162 -27.61 2.21 18.72
CA GLU A 162 -28.01 2.17 20.13
C GLU A 162 -26.86 1.63 20.98
N GLN A 163 -26.57 2.29 22.10
CA GLN A 163 -25.64 1.85 23.12
C GLN A 163 -26.35 1.86 24.47
N SER A 164 -26.35 0.73 25.17
CA SER A 164 -26.88 0.64 26.52
C SER A 164 -25.97 1.33 27.53
N ASP A 165 -26.57 1.94 28.57
CA ASP A 165 -25.84 2.49 29.72
C ASP A 165 -25.32 1.38 30.62
N SER A 166 -24.35 0.63 30.13
CA SER A 166 -23.80 -0.52 30.83
C SER A 166 -22.36 -0.21 31.26
N TYR A 167 -22.16 -0.07 32.58
CA TYR A 167 -20.84 0.20 33.15
C TYR A 167 -20.09 -1.13 33.35
N TYR A 168 -19.83 -1.85 32.27
CA TYR A 168 -19.02 -3.06 32.32
C TYR A 168 -17.53 -2.70 32.13
N GLY A 169 -16.66 -3.17 33.03
CA GLY A 169 -15.21 -3.06 32.89
C GLY A 169 -14.58 -1.72 33.32
N CYS A 170 -13.33 -1.50 32.90
CA CYS A 170 -12.49 -0.35 33.29
C CYS A 170 -12.50 0.82 32.28
N SER A 171 -13.42 0.80 31.29
CA SER A 171 -13.51 1.83 30.25
C SER A 171 -14.80 2.63 30.45
N SER A 172 -14.68 3.93 30.68
CA SER A 172 -15.81 4.88 30.74
C SER A 172 -16.12 5.49 29.37
N LYS A 173 -15.61 4.90 28.27
CA LYS A 173 -15.79 5.43 26.92
C LYS A 173 -17.20 5.12 26.45
N GLN A 174 -17.93 6.15 26.06
CA GLN A 174 -19.28 6.05 25.51
C GLN A 174 -19.27 6.43 24.03
N GLY A 175 -20.07 5.72 23.26
CA GLY A 175 -20.31 5.95 21.86
C GLY A 175 -19.57 4.97 20.94
N PHE A 176 -19.24 5.46 19.75
CA PHE A 176 -18.78 4.64 18.63
C PHE A 176 -17.58 5.29 17.95
N THR A 177 -16.67 4.47 17.43
CA THR A 177 -15.71 4.91 16.42
C THR A 177 -16.16 4.40 15.07
N VAL A 178 -16.27 5.29 14.10
CA VAL A 178 -16.63 4.96 12.72
C VAL A 178 -15.41 5.20 11.84
N TYR A 179 -15.01 4.17 11.11
CA TYR A 179 -13.90 4.18 10.16
C TYR A 179 -14.45 4.23 8.73
N PHE A 180 -13.79 5.02 7.88
CA PHE A 180 -14.12 5.17 6.47
C PHE A 180 -12.94 4.71 5.64
N HIS A 181 -13.16 3.76 4.72
CA HIS A 181 -12.09 3.21 3.91
C HIS A 181 -12.58 2.75 2.53
N SER A 182 -11.62 2.42 1.67
CA SER A 182 -11.92 1.80 0.39
C SER A 182 -12.64 0.46 0.61
N PRO A 183 -13.66 0.10 -0.19
CA PRO A 183 -14.26 -1.23 -0.15
C PRO A 183 -13.30 -2.37 -0.47
N ALA A 184 -12.14 -2.07 -1.08
CA ALA A 184 -11.07 -3.03 -1.34
C ALA A 184 -10.17 -3.29 -0.12
N ASP A 185 -10.22 -2.43 0.89
CA ASP A 185 -9.39 -2.55 2.09
C ASP A 185 -10.10 -3.33 3.18
N VAL A 186 -9.34 -4.19 3.86
CA VAL A 186 -9.79 -4.74 5.14
C VAL A 186 -9.92 -3.62 6.17
N PRO A 187 -10.88 -3.73 7.09
CA PRO A 187 -10.93 -2.83 8.24
C PRO A 187 -9.63 -2.93 9.05
N ASP A 188 -9.04 -1.79 9.37
CA ASP A 188 -7.87 -1.63 10.22
C ASP A 188 -7.92 -0.29 10.97
N TYR A 189 -7.22 -0.23 12.09
CA TYR A 189 -7.09 0.98 12.89
C TYR A 189 -6.34 2.12 12.19
N SER A 190 -5.61 1.83 11.10
CA SER A 190 -4.90 2.83 10.29
C SER A 190 -5.82 3.72 9.45
N HIS A 191 -7.09 3.36 9.29
CA HIS A 191 -8.04 4.13 8.48
C HIS A 191 -8.52 5.39 9.17
N ASP A 192 -8.96 6.37 8.36
CA ASP A 192 -9.57 7.60 8.85
C ASP A 192 -10.82 7.28 9.66
N SER A 193 -10.93 7.92 10.84
CA SER A 193 -12.03 7.64 11.76
C SER A 193 -12.53 8.87 12.50
N ILE A 194 -13.82 8.81 12.86
CA ILE A 194 -14.50 9.81 13.67
C ILE A 194 -15.12 9.11 14.88
N LYS A 195 -15.07 9.76 16.04
CA LYS A 195 -15.73 9.29 17.26
C LYS A 195 -17.04 10.02 17.44
N PHE A 196 -18.11 9.27 17.68
CA PHE A 196 -19.44 9.79 17.95
C PHE A 196 -19.84 9.46 19.37
N SER A 197 -20.35 10.47 20.09
CA SER A 197 -20.94 10.26 21.42
C SER A 197 -22.35 9.70 21.27
N LYS A 198 -22.78 8.90 22.26
CA LYS A 198 -24.19 8.49 22.37
C LYS A 198 -25.12 9.71 22.44
N SER A 199 -26.38 9.52 22.05
CA SER A 199 -27.42 10.56 22.08
C SER A 199 -27.09 11.81 21.24
N THR A 200 -26.30 11.64 20.17
CA THR A 200 -26.02 12.71 19.21
C THR A 200 -26.54 12.34 17.83
N HIS A 201 -27.00 13.35 17.08
CA HIS A 201 -27.29 13.24 15.66
C HIS A 201 -26.23 14.04 14.91
N SER A 202 -25.39 13.36 14.13
CA SER A 202 -24.26 13.97 13.44
C SER A 202 -24.28 13.65 11.94
N PHE A 203 -23.90 14.64 11.13
CA PHE A 203 -23.74 14.50 9.70
C PHE A 203 -22.26 14.45 9.34
N VAL A 204 -21.89 13.50 8.47
CA VAL A 204 -20.51 13.36 7.99
C VAL A 204 -20.49 13.58 6.49
N GLN A 205 -19.74 14.59 6.07
CA GLN A 205 -19.41 14.76 4.65
C GLN A 205 -18.11 14.02 4.35
N ILE A 206 -18.15 13.14 3.35
CA ILE A 206 -17.01 12.34 2.93
C ILE A 206 -16.49 12.88 1.60
N THR A 207 -15.19 13.18 1.55
CA THR A 207 -14.49 13.56 0.33
C THR A 207 -13.51 12.45 -0.02
N THR A 208 -13.65 11.85 -1.20
CA THR A 208 -12.79 10.74 -1.65
C THR A 208 -11.75 11.23 -2.65
N HIS A 209 -10.54 10.68 -2.54
CA HIS A 209 -9.45 10.91 -3.47
C HIS A 209 -9.03 9.57 -4.08
N VAL A 210 -9.00 9.49 -5.41
CA VAL A 210 -8.54 8.31 -6.14
C VAL A 210 -7.32 8.69 -6.94
N THR A 211 -6.23 7.96 -6.75
CA THR A 211 -5.00 8.13 -7.53
C THR A 211 -4.88 6.96 -8.49
N LEU A 212 -4.94 7.25 -9.79
CA LEU A 212 -4.79 6.25 -10.85
C LEU A 212 -3.51 6.52 -11.63
N THR A 213 -2.92 5.45 -12.13
CA THR A 213 -1.79 5.49 -13.06
C THR A 213 -2.26 5.91 -14.45
N ASP A 214 -1.42 6.63 -15.19
CA ASP A 214 -1.68 6.94 -16.59
C ASP A 214 -1.76 5.67 -17.45
N ASP A 215 -2.62 5.68 -18.47
CA ASP A 215 -2.85 4.52 -19.34
C ASP A 215 -1.58 4.09 -20.08
N SER A 216 -0.67 5.03 -20.38
CA SER A 216 0.60 4.75 -21.08
C SER A 216 1.58 3.87 -20.29
N ILE A 217 1.44 3.78 -18.97
CA ILE A 217 2.32 3.01 -18.07
C ILE A 217 1.62 1.82 -17.42
N LYS A 218 0.36 1.54 -17.79
CA LYS A 218 -0.40 0.38 -17.27
C LYS A 218 0.25 -0.95 -17.64
N SER A 219 0.84 -1.03 -18.83
CA SER A 219 1.50 -2.25 -19.33
C SER A 219 2.91 -2.47 -18.78
N TRP A 220 3.45 -1.52 -18.01
CA TRP A 220 4.79 -1.64 -17.46
C TRP A 220 4.81 -2.63 -16.31
N GLU A 221 5.94 -3.32 -16.16
CA GLU A 221 6.18 -4.20 -15.01
C GLU A 221 6.13 -3.42 -13.69
N PRO A 222 5.60 -4.02 -12.61
CA PRO A 222 5.45 -3.36 -11.31
C PRO A 222 6.75 -2.75 -10.77
N GLU A 223 7.89 -3.41 -11.00
CA GLU A 223 9.21 -2.97 -10.54
C GLU A 223 9.66 -1.67 -11.23
N LYS A 224 9.36 -1.52 -12.52
CA LYS A 224 9.68 -0.30 -13.28
C LYS A 224 8.73 0.85 -12.95
N ARG A 225 7.47 0.52 -12.66
CA ARG A 225 6.43 1.50 -12.29
C ARG A 225 6.55 1.96 -10.84
N GLY A 226 7.08 1.11 -9.97
CA GLY A 226 7.21 1.36 -8.53
C GLY A 226 5.90 1.20 -7.74
N CYS A 227 4.86 0.59 -8.34
CA CYS A 227 3.61 0.25 -7.67
C CYS A 227 2.93 -0.97 -8.30
N TYR A 228 2.11 -1.66 -7.50
CA TYR A 228 1.35 -2.84 -7.90
C TYR A 228 -0.13 -2.50 -8.09
N TYR A 229 -0.75 -3.09 -9.10
CA TYR A 229 -2.20 -3.20 -9.23
C TYR A 229 -2.75 -4.31 -8.32
N SER A 230 -4.07 -4.27 -8.12
CA SER A 230 -4.84 -5.16 -7.26
C SER A 230 -4.61 -6.64 -7.53
N ASN A 231 -4.30 -7.04 -8.75
CA ASN A 231 -4.14 -8.44 -9.18
C ASN A 231 -2.69 -8.84 -9.45
N GLU A 232 -1.73 -7.92 -9.38
CA GLU A 232 -0.32 -8.21 -9.71
C GLU A 232 0.43 -8.87 -8.56
N LYS A 233 0.02 -8.60 -7.32
CA LYS A 233 0.63 -9.19 -6.12
C LYS A 233 -0.36 -10.05 -5.38
N ARG A 234 -0.07 -11.36 -5.33
CA ARG A 234 -0.88 -12.31 -4.58
C ARG A 234 -0.58 -12.19 -3.09
N LEU A 235 -1.63 -11.93 -2.32
CA LEU A 235 -1.63 -11.91 -0.87
C LEU A 235 -2.13 -13.28 -0.33
N LYS A 236 -1.77 -13.65 0.90
CA LYS A 236 -2.06 -14.97 1.49
C LYS A 236 -3.52 -15.08 1.96
N TYR A 237 -4.08 -13.99 2.47
CA TYR A 237 -5.38 -13.91 3.12
C TYR A 237 -6.38 -13.06 2.35
N ASN A 238 -5.90 -12.07 1.60
CA ASN A 238 -6.74 -11.21 0.76
C ASN A 238 -6.55 -11.52 -0.72
N THR A 239 -7.61 -11.40 -1.52
CA THR A 239 -7.53 -11.61 -2.98
C THR A 239 -7.12 -10.36 -3.73
N ILE A 240 -7.40 -9.17 -3.17
CA ILE A 240 -7.13 -7.86 -3.75
C ILE A 240 -5.93 -7.25 -3.04
N TYR A 241 -4.90 -6.91 -3.81
CA TYR A 241 -3.77 -6.15 -3.30
C TYR A 241 -4.16 -4.69 -3.07
N THR A 242 -3.93 -4.23 -1.84
CA THR A 242 -3.87 -2.82 -1.48
C THR A 242 -2.72 -2.64 -0.48
N TYR A 243 -2.28 -1.40 -0.26
CA TYR A 243 -1.28 -1.11 0.76
C TYR A 243 -1.73 -1.61 2.14
N THR A 244 -2.98 -1.32 2.52
CA THR A 244 -3.57 -1.74 3.80
C THR A 244 -3.62 -3.25 3.92
N ASN A 245 -4.12 -3.95 2.89
CA ASN A 245 -4.20 -5.41 2.93
C ASN A 245 -2.81 -6.04 3.08
N CYS A 246 -1.82 -5.55 2.33
CA CYS A 246 -0.43 -6.02 2.44
C CYS A 246 0.16 -5.74 3.83
N TYR A 247 -0.10 -4.55 4.40
CA TYR A 247 0.40 -4.17 5.72
C TYR A 247 -0.20 -5.05 6.82
N VAL A 248 -1.49 -5.35 6.74
CA VAL A 248 -2.16 -6.26 7.67
C VAL A 248 -1.59 -7.68 7.58
N GLU A 249 -1.27 -8.20 6.38
CA GLU A 249 -0.60 -9.49 6.26
C GLU A 249 0.80 -9.49 6.87
N CYS A 250 1.52 -8.37 6.74
CA CYS A 250 2.81 -8.18 7.40
C CYS A 250 2.68 -8.25 8.92
N GLN A 251 1.65 -7.61 9.49
CA GLN A 251 1.36 -7.70 10.93
C GLN A 251 1.05 -9.13 11.38
N LEU A 252 0.25 -9.84 10.59
CA LEU A 252 -0.09 -11.23 10.85
C LEU A 252 1.14 -12.12 10.83
N ASN A 253 1.96 -12.06 9.78
CA ASN A 253 3.17 -12.86 9.65
C ASN A 253 4.18 -12.58 10.77
N ASN A 254 4.33 -11.31 11.18
CA ASN A 254 5.22 -10.96 12.29
C ASN A 254 4.70 -11.45 13.64
N THR A 255 3.39 -11.35 13.89
CA THR A 255 2.81 -11.85 15.14
C THR A 255 2.83 -13.38 15.19
N GLU A 256 2.54 -14.04 14.07
CA GLU A 256 2.61 -15.48 13.91
C GLU A 256 4.03 -16.00 14.16
N SER A 257 5.04 -15.39 13.52
CA SER A 257 6.44 -15.82 13.68
C SER A 257 7.03 -15.53 15.06
N LEU A 258 6.63 -14.45 15.72
CA LEU A 258 7.17 -14.07 17.04
C LEU A 258 6.44 -14.75 18.21
N CYS A 259 5.11 -14.82 18.13
CA CYS A 259 4.25 -15.24 19.24
C CYS A 259 3.57 -16.60 19.00
N GLY A 260 3.67 -17.17 17.81
CA GLY A 260 3.03 -18.44 17.45
C GLY A 260 1.50 -18.36 17.37
N CYS A 261 0.93 -17.16 17.31
CA CYS A 261 -0.51 -16.92 17.30
C CYS A 261 -0.86 -15.65 16.51
N VAL A 262 -2.14 -15.48 16.17
CA VAL A 262 -2.65 -14.29 15.48
C VAL A 262 -3.63 -13.50 16.35
N PRO A 263 -3.72 -12.16 16.20
CA PRO A 263 -4.67 -11.36 16.97
C PRO A 263 -6.13 -11.76 16.69
N MET A 264 -6.95 -11.70 17.74
CA MET A 264 -8.36 -12.10 17.70
C MET A 264 -9.19 -11.35 16.65
N TYR A 265 -8.88 -10.08 16.36
CA TYR A 265 -9.60 -9.30 15.35
C TYR A 265 -9.22 -9.68 13.90
N ARG A 266 -8.33 -10.66 13.71
CA ARG A 266 -7.89 -11.17 12.41
C ARG A 266 -8.16 -12.68 12.27
N ILE A 267 -9.38 -13.09 12.63
CA ILE A 267 -9.76 -14.51 12.64
C ILE A 267 -9.60 -15.10 11.24
N ASN A 268 -8.61 -15.97 11.09
CA ASN A 268 -8.54 -16.93 10.00
C ASN A 268 -8.40 -18.33 10.61
N SER A 269 -9.13 -19.29 10.06
CA SER A 269 -9.21 -20.70 10.48
C SER A 269 -7.86 -21.43 10.60
N SER A 270 -6.79 -20.90 10.00
CA SER A 270 -5.50 -21.59 9.90
C SER A 270 -4.56 -21.39 11.09
N PHE A 271 -4.84 -20.45 12.02
CA PHE A 271 -3.90 -20.09 13.09
C PHE A 271 -4.55 -20.03 14.47
N PRO A 272 -3.81 -20.41 15.54
CA PRO A 272 -4.28 -20.23 16.89
C PRO A 272 -4.41 -18.73 17.22
N VAL A 273 -5.49 -18.36 17.90
CA VAL A 273 -5.74 -16.97 18.31
C VAL A 273 -4.96 -16.68 19.60
N CYS A 274 -4.31 -15.52 19.65
CA CYS A 274 -3.59 -15.09 20.83
C CYS A 274 -4.52 -14.84 22.01
N GLY A 275 -4.19 -15.45 23.16
CA GLY A 275 -4.83 -15.17 24.43
C GLY A 275 -4.31 -13.88 25.08
N PRO A 276 -5.00 -13.39 26.14
CA PRO A 276 -4.60 -12.17 26.86
C PRO A 276 -3.23 -12.28 27.55
N ASN A 277 -2.78 -13.50 27.86
CA ASN A 277 -1.44 -13.75 28.44
C ASN A 277 -0.30 -13.35 27.48
N LEU A 278 -0.54 -13.33 26.17
CA LEU A 278 0.45 -12.98 25.16
C LEU A 278 0.40 -11.50 24.73
N HIS A 279 -0.32 -10.63 25.46
CA HIS A 279 -0.46 -9.22 25.07
C HIS A 279 0.89 -8.50 24.92
N ASN A 280 1.85 -8.76 25.81
CA ASN A 280 3.21 -8.20 25.73
C ASN A 280 3.95 -8.65 24.47
N CYS A 281 3.78 -9.93 24.07
CA CYS A 281 4.36 -10.45 22.84
C CYS A 281 3.74 -9.76 21.62
N GLN A 282 2.41 -9.63 21.59
CA GLN A 282 1.71 -8.95 20.49
C GLN A 282 2.13 -7.49 20.36
N ALA A 283 2.24 -6.76 21.48
CA ALA A 283 2.74 -5.39 21.49
C ALA A 283 4.18 -5.31 20.95
N SER A 284 5.04 -6.25 21.35
CA SER A 284 6.41 -6.35 20.85
C SER A 284 6.46 -6.67 19.35
N ALA A 285 5.62 -7.59 18.88
CA ALA A 285 5.50 -7.96 17.46
C ALA A 285 5.07 -6.76 16.60
N ALA A 286 4.09 -6.00 17.07
CA ALA A 286 3.65 -4.78 16.41
C ALA A 286 4.77 -3.72 16.35
N SER A 287 5.50 -3.52 17.45
CA SER A 287 6.59 -2.53 17.49
C SER A 287 7.76 -2.87 16.55
N LYS A 288 8.04 -4.16 16.34
CA LYS A 288 9.13 -4.62 15.47
C LYS A 288 8.93 -4.23 14.00
N ILE A 289 7.68 -4.07 13.56
CA ILE A 289 7.35 -3.68 12.18
C ILE A 289 7.88 -2.28 11.90
N PHE A 290 7.76 -1.36 12.85
CA PHE A 290 8.22 0.02 12.70
C PHE A 290 9.74 0.16 12.72
N ASN A 291 10.46 -0.76 13.39
CA ASN A 291 11.92 -0.70 13.50
C ASN A 291 12.66 -1.30 12.29
N ASN A 292 11.94 -1.93 11.36
CA ASN A 292 12.51 -2.53 10.15
C ASN A 292 12.35 -1.65 8.89
N PHE A 293 11.82 -0.43 9.06
CA PHE A 293 11.75 0.62 8.04
C PHE A 293 12.60 1.82 8.49
#